data_AF-A0A2S9YNC8-F1
#
_entry.id   AF-A0A2S9YNC8-F1
#
_cell.length_a   1.000
_cell.length_b   1.000
_cell.length_c   1.000
_cell.angle_alpha   90.00
_cell.angle_beta   90.00
_cell.angle_gamma   90.00
#
_symmetry.space_group_name_H-M   'P 1'
#
loop_
_entity.id
_entity.type
_entity.pdbx_description
1 polymer ?
#
loop_
_entity_poly.entity_id
_entity_poly.type
_entity_poly.pdbx_seq_one_letter_code
_entity_poly.pdbx_strand_id
1 'polypeptide(L)'
;MFVAAVLGLLGVIAAGNTAGCARGAASRPPTHEELVTDHMQGDYAEVLRWCPVILGDRGADPAQSDWCLFGYPAALRLTLDAERARSFMGRVCTDASGGSPADPAFRVAYVREVARWYALPMRMQGQDSALARGFGVTVQALSAACSVDPELVLADVDIELPTRRRAR
;
A
#
# COMPACT_ATOMS: atom_id res chain seq x y z
N MET A 1 2.25 -50.27 46.87
CA MET A 1 3.46 -50.72 46.16
C MET A 1 3.14 -50.77 44.67
N PHE A 2 3.94 -50.07 43.85
CA PHE A 2 4.30 -50.26 42.42
C PHE A 2 3.23 -50.73 41.41
N VAL A 3 2.85 -49.91 40.39
CA VAL A 3 3.40 -49.83 38.99
C VAL A 3 3.10 -51.12 38.19
N ALA A 4 2.56 -51.19 36.96
CA ALA A 4 2.61 -50.38 35.73
C ALA A 4 1.38 -50.74 34.83
N ALA A 5 0.80 -49.81 34.08
CA ALA A 5 1.03 -49.53 32.65
C ALA A 5 0.68 -50.68 31.66
N VAL A 6 -0.40 -50.49 30.88
CA VAL A 6 -0.43 -50.87 29.45
C VAL A 6 -1.22 -49.81 28.68
N LEU A 7 -0.47 -49.08 27.84
CA LEU A 7 -0.93 -48.23 26.75
C LEU A 7 -1.53 -49.07 25.62
N GLY A 8 -2.54 -48.52 24.95
CA GLY A 8 -3.07 -49.08 23.70
C GLY A 8 -4.04 -48.11 23.03
N LEU A 9 -3.51 -47.00 22.53
CA LEU A 9 -4.23 -46.05 21.67
C LEU A 9 -4.68 -46.76 20.37
N LEU A 10 -5.99 -46.90 20.17
CA LEU A 10 -6.59 -47.12 18.86
C LEU A 10 -6.96 -45.75 18.29
N GLY A 11 -6.23 -45.36 17.26
CA GLY A 11 -6.33 -44.07 16.58
C GLY A 11 -7.69 -43.87 15.93
N VAL A 12 -8.36 -42.80 16.33
CA VAL A 12 -9.35 -42.13 15.50
C VAL A 12 -8.59 -41.06 14.71
N ILE A 13 -8.25 -41.36 13.46
CA ILE A 13 -7.81 -40.33 12.52
C ILE A 13 -9.07 -39.54 12.17
N ALA A 14 -9.37 -38.51 12.96
CA ALA A 14 -10.22 -37.43 12.50
C ALA A 14 -9.43 -36.70 11.40
N ALA A 15 -9.75 -37.02 10.15
CA ALA A 15 -9.39 -36.20 9.01
C ALA A 15 -10.11 -34.86 9.17
N GLY A 16 -9.52 -33.98 9.98
CA GLY A 16 -9.85 -32.57 9.99
C GLY A 16 -9.46 -32.05 8.62
N ASN A 17 -10.43 -31.95 7.73
CA ASN A 17 -10.37 -31.00 6.62
C ASN A 17 -10.34 -29.60 7.24
N THR A 18 -9.18 -29.20 7.74
CA THR A 18 -8.82 -27.80 7.75
C THR A 18 -8.75 -27.42 6.29
N ALA A 19 -9.88 -26.96 5.75
CA ALA A 19 -9.91 -26.12 4.58
C ALA A 19 -9.09 -24.88 4.95
N GLY A 20 -7.77 -25.02 4.87
CA GLY A 20 -6.88 -23.88 4.74
C GLY A 20 -7.41 -23.13 3.54
N CYS A 21 -7.76 -21.86 3.74
CA CYS A 21 -7.98 -20.93 2.66
C CYS A 21 -6.71 -20.96 1.81
N ALA A 22 -6.70 -21.82 0.79
CA ALA A 22 -5.69 -21.83 -0.24
C ALA A 22 -5.86 -20.49 -0.93
N ARG A 23 -5.05 -19.51 -0.51
CA ARG A 23 -4.78 -18.32 -1.32
C ARG A 23 -4.51 -18.84 -2.73
N GLY A 24 -5.34 -18.38 -3.67
CA GLY A 24 -5.40 -18.91 -5.02
C GLY A 24 -4.02 -18.99 -5.68
N ALA A 25 -3.93 -19.89 -6.65
CA ALA A 25 -2.78 -20.08 -7.53
C ALA A 25 -2.17 -18.75 -8.00
N ALA A 26 -0.87 -18.77 -8.33
CA ALA A 26 -0.14 -17.62 -8.85
C ALA A 26 -0.99 -16.82 -9.84
N SER A 27 -1.46 -15.65 -9.42
CA SER A 27 -2.14 -14.73 -10.30
C SER A 27 -1.16 -14.38 -11.42
N ARG A 28 -1.66 -14.24 -12.65
CA ARG A 28 -0.88 -13.52 -13.67
C ARG A 28 -0.53 -12.13 -13.12
N PRO A 29 0.54 -11.48 -13.60
CA PRO A 29 0.78 -10.07 -13.28
C PRO A 29 -0.51 -9.26 -13.54
N PRO A 30 -0.93 -8.41 -12.60
CA PRO A 30 -2.12 -7.58 -12.78
C PRO A 30 -1.85 -6.53 -13.86
N THR A 31 -2.91 -6.04 -14.49
CA THR A 31 -2.82 -4.84 -15.31
C THR A 31 -2.74 -3.59 -14.42
N HIS A 32 -2.37 -2.45 -15.01
CA HIS A 32 -2.44 -1.16 -14.34
C HIS A 32 -3.85 -0.90 -13.75
N GLU A 33 -4.91 -1.15 -14.53
CA GLU A 33 -6.29 -0.92 -14.11
C GLU A 33 -6.71 -1.83 -12.96
N GLU A 34 -6.24 -3.08 -12.96
CA GLU A 34 -6.48 -4.03 -11.87
C GLU A 34 -5.81 -3.55 -10.57
N LEU A 35 -4.54 -3.13 -10.63
CA LEU A 35 -3.84 -2.58 -9.46
C LEU A 35 -4.52 -1.36 -8.86
N VAL A 36 -4.96 -0.42 -9.70
CA VAL A 36 -5.71 0.76 -9.26
C VAL A 36 -7.03 0.34 -8.63
N THR A 37 -7.74 -0.60 -9.25
CA THR A 37 -9.03 -1.10 -8.74
C THR A 37 -8.87 -1.77 -7.38
N ASP A 38 -7.90 -2.67 -7.25
CA ASP A 38 -7.57 -3.38 -6.02
C ASP A 38 -7.24 -2.39 -4.90
N HIS A 39 -6.39 -1.39 -5.19
CA HIS A 39 -6.03 -0.34 -4.23
C HIS A 39 -7.26 0.44 -3.76
N MET A 40 -8.12 0.86 -4.68
CA MET A 40 -9.32 1.63 -4.35
C MET A 40 -10.30 0.79 -3.52
N GLN A 41 -10.50 -0.48 -3.89
CA GLN A 41 -11.41 -1.40 -3.19
C GLN A 41 -10.87 -1.90 -1.83
N GLY A 42 -9.60 -1.63 -1.53
CA GLY A 42 -8.96 -2.04 -0.29
C GLY A 42 -8.37 -3.45 -0.32
N ASP A 43 -8.25 -4.07 -1.50
CA ASP A 43 -7.52 -5.32 -1.70
C ASP A 43 -6.02 -5.05 -1.88
N TYR A 44 -5.39 -4.61 -0.80
CA TYR A 44 -3.96 -4.26 -0.84
C TYR A 44 -3.04 -5.48 -1.01
N ALA A 45 -3.55 -6.72 -0.93
CA ALA A 45 -2.71 -7.92 -0.97
C ALA A 45 -2.08 -8.16 -2.35
N GLU A 46 -2.76 -7.78 -3.44
CA GLU A 46 -2.19 -7.81 -4.78
C GLU A 46 -1.20 -6.65 -4.99
N VAL A 47 -1.57 -5.42 -4.59
CA VAL A 47 -0.70 -4.23 -4.69
C VAL A 47 0.64 -4.46 -3.97
N LEU A 48 0.59 -4.97 -2.73
CA LEU A 48 1.78 -5.22 -1.92
C LEU A 48 2.65 -6.36 -2.45
N ARG A 49 2.06 -7.29 -3.21
CA ARG A 49 2.77 -8.42 -3.82
C ARG A 49 3.46 -8.00 -5.12
N TRP A 50 2.73 -7.30 -5.98
CA TRP A 50 3.18 -7.04 -7.36
C TRP A 50 3.99 -5.76 -7.51
N CYS A 51 3.69 -4.68 -6.78
CA CYS A 51 4.45 -3.44 -6.94
C CYS A 51 5.96 -3.59 -6.69
N PRO A 52 6.44 -4.35 -5.70
CA PRO A 52 7.88 -4.60 -5.56
C PRO A 52 8.50 -5.30 -6.78
N VAL A 53 7.76 -6.22 -7.42
CA VAL A 53 8.22 -6.94 -8.61
C VAL A 53 8.28 -5.99 -9.82
N ILE A 54 7.21 -5.23 -10.05
CA ILE A 54 7.11 -4.23 -11.13
C ILE A 54 8.21 -3.18 -10.98
N LEU A 55 8.42 -2.66 -9.76
CA LEU A 55 9.45 -1.66 -9.50
C LEU A 55 10.88 -2.20 -9.62
N GLY A 56 11.06 -3.53 -9.62
CA GLY A 56 12.33 -4.20 -9.87
C GLY A 56 12.74 -4.21 -11.35
N ASP A 57 11.78 -4.10 -12.26
CA ASP A 57 11.99 -3.98 -13.71
C ASP A 57 11.13 -2.84 -14.29
N ARG A 58 11.50 -1.61 -13.95
CA ARG A 58 10.72 -0.41 -14.30
C ARG A 58 10.57 -0.19 -15.81
N GLY A 59 11.42 -0.83 -16.63
CA GLY A 59 11.42 -0.69 -18.07
C GLY A 59 10.37 -1.56 -18.79
N ALA A 60 9.84 -2.59 -18.12
CA ALA A 60 8.90 -3.52 -18.73
C ALA A 60 7.50 -2.92 -18.94
N ASP A 61 7.03 -2.11 -17.97
CA ASP A 61 5.77 -1.36 -18.07
C ASP A 61 5.90 -0.03 -17.29
N PRO A 62 6.19 1.09 -17.99
CA PRO A 62 6.36 2.38 -17.35
C PRO A 62 5.11 2.87 -16.62
N ALA A 63 3.91 2.62 -17.17
CA ALA A 63 2.66 3.11 -16.57
C ALA A 63 2.36 2.41 -15.24
N GLN A 64 2.60 1.09 -15.15
CA GLN A 64 2.47 0.37 -13.88
C GLN A 64 3.56 0.77 -12.88
N SER A 65 4.79 0.93 -13.36
CA SER A 65 5.93 1.31 -12.53
C SER A 65 5.74 2.69 -11.91
N ASP A 66 5.32 3.67 -12.71
CA ASP A 66 5.02 5.03 -12.27
C ASP A 66 3.90 5.01 -11.22
N TRP A 67 2.81 4.29 -11.47
CA TRP A 67 1.74 4.18 -10.49
C TRP A 67 2.21 3.51 -9.19
N CYS A 68 2.98 2.42 -9.28
CA CYS A 68 3.49 1.71 -8.12
C CYS A 68 4.44 2.56 -7.26
N LEU A 69 5.09 3.60 -7.80
CA LEU A 69 5.85 4.54 -6.98
C LEU A 69 4.96 5.27 -5.95
N PHE A 70 3.68 5.47 -6.26
CA PHE A 70 2.73 6.20 -5.41
C PHE A 70 1.76 5.25 -4.67
N GLY A 71 1.18 4.29 -5.37
CA GLY A 71 0.19 3.35 -4.84
C GLY A 71 0.78 2.41 -3.78
N TYR A 72 2.02 1.96 -3.96
CA TYR A 72 2.68 1.04 -3.02
C TYR A 72 2.87 1.62 -1.60
N PRO A 73 3.51 2.80 -1.40
CA PRO A 73 3.63 3.39 -0.06
C PRO A 73 2.28 3.78 0.54
N ALA A 74 1.29 4.14 -0.28
CA ALA A 74 -0.08 4.38 0.20
C ALA A 74 -0.72 3.07 0.73
N ALA A 75 -0.62 1.97 0.00
CA ALA A 75 -1.12 0.66 0.41
C ALA A 75 -0.44 0.15 1.70
N LEU A 76 0.88 0.35 1.82
CA LEU A 76 1.61 0.06 3.06
C LEU A 76 1.05 0.87 4.24
N ARG A 77 0.77 2.16 4.03
CA ARG A 77 0.20 3.01 5.09
C ARG A 77 -1.21 2.56 5.48
N LEU A 78 -2.05 2.20 4.52
CA LEU A 78 -3.43 1.72 4.72
C LEU A 78 -3.49 0.35 5.39
N THR A 79 -2.45 -0.47 5.22
CA THR A 79 -2.26 -1.75 5.93
C THR A 79 -1.47 -1.63 7.23
N LEU A 80 -1.23 -0.38 7.69
CA LEU A 80 -0.54 -0.03 8.93
C LEU A 80 0.96 -0.38 8.98
N ASP A 81 1.58 -0.72 7.85
CA ASP A 81 3.04 -0.88 7.71
C ASP A 81 3.72 0.48 7.47
N ALA A 82 3.64 1.35 8.47
CA ALA A 82 4.13 2.73 8.39
C ALA A 82 5.66 2.84 8.30
N GLU A 83 6.40 1.86 8.82
CA GLU A 83 7.87 1.87 8.74
C GLU A 83 8.35 1.57 7.33
N ARG A 84 7.79 0.53 6.71
CA ARG A 84 8.14 0.17 5.33
C ARG A 84 7.72 1.26 4.35
N ALA A 85 6.57 1.90 4.56
CA ALA A 85 6.13 3.04 3.77
C ALA A 85 7.17 4.18 3.81
N ARG A 86 7.56 4.62 5.02
CA ARG A 86 8.55 5.69 5.20
C ARG A 86 9.90 5.33 4.63
N SER A 87 10.37 4.09 4.85
CA SER A 87 11.64 3.60 4.31
C SER A 87 11.66 3.62 2.78
N PHE A 88 10.57 3.19 2.14
CA PHE A 88 10.43 3.24 0.69
C PHE A 88 10.44 4.68 0.16
N MET A 89 9.60 5.55 0.73
CA MET A 89 9.52 6.95 0.31
C MET A 89 10.85 7.68 0.50
N GLY A 90 11.53 7.45 1.62
CA GLY A 90 12.85 8.03 1.88
C GLY A 90 13.83 7.69 0.77
N ARG A 91 13.87 6.42 0.33
CA ARG A 91 14.70 6.03 -0.83
C ARG A 91 14.30 6.78 -2.10
N VAL A 92 13.02 6.80 -2.47
CA VAL A 92 12.55 7.52 -3.67
C VAL A 92 12.93 9.00 -3.64
N CYS A 93 12.81 9.64 -2.48
CA CYS A 93 13.14 11.06 -2.28
C CYS A 93 14.65 11.34 -2.20
N THR A 94 15.51 10.32 -2.14
CA THR A 94 16.98 10.43 -2.14
C THR A 94 17.65 9.80 -3.37
N ASP A 95 16.93 9.00 -4.16
CA ASP A 95 17.47 8.14 -5.22
C ASP A 95 17.26 8.72 -6.62
N ALA A 96 17.34 10.05 -6.75
CA ALA A 96 17.64 10.67 -8.04
C ALA A 96 19.13 10.44 -8.34
N SER A 97 19.48 9.20 -8.70
CA SER A 97 20.71 8.78 -9.38
C SER A 97 22.09 9.11 -8.76
N GLY A 98 22.20 9.52 -7.48
CA GLY A 98 23.52 9.83 -6.91
C GLY A 98 23.64 10.09 -5.40
N GLY A 99 22.68 9.64 -4.58
CA GLY A 99 22.71 9.84 -3.12
C GLY A 99 22.50 11.30 -2.68
N SER A 100 22.20 12.21 -3.62
CA SER A 100 21.74 13.56 -3.34
C SER A 100 20.21 13.55 -3.22
N PRO A 101 19.61 14.36 -2.33
CA PRO A 101 18.16 14.52 -2.28
C PRO A 101 17.61 14.83 -3.67
N ALA A 102 16.49 14.21 -4.02
CA ALA A 102 15.75 14.60 -5.21
C ALA A 102 15.35 16.08 -5.11
N ASP A 103 15.13 16.71 -6.27
CA ASP A 103 14.73 18.11 -6.34
C ASP A 103 13.54 18.41 -5.39
N PRO A 104 13.54 19.53 -4.65
CA PRO A 104 12.47 19.85 -3.71
C PRO A 104 11.06 19.82 -4.31
N ALA A 105 10.86 20.27 -5.56
CA ALA A 105 9.56 20.26 -6.20
C ALA A 105 9.09 18.82 -6.47
N PHE A 106 10.00 17.94 -6.91
CA PHE A 106 9.70 16.51 -7.05
C PHE A 106 9.27 15.90 -5.72
N ARG A 107 10.01 16.16 -4.63
CA ARG A 107 9.70 15.57 -3.32
C ARG A 107 8.33 16.01 -2.81
N VAL A 108 7.97 17.28 -2.97
CA VAL A 108 6.63 17.78 -2.61
C VAL A 108 5.56 17.11 -3.48
N ALA A 109 5.74 17.07 -4.80
CA ALA A 109 4.79 16.44 -5.71
C ALA A 109 4.60 14.95 -5.41
N TYR A 110 5.69 14.23 -5.13
CA TYR A 110 5.67 12.82 -4.76
C TYR A 110 4.88 12.57 -3.48
N VAL A 111 5.15 13.34 -2.42
CA VAL A 111 4.42 13.19 -1.15
C VAL A 111 2.94 13.52 -1.32
N ARG A 112 2.60 14.56 -2.10
CA ARG A 112 1.20 14.89 -2.43
C ARG A 112 0.49 13.72 -3.11
N GLU A 113 1.10 13.12 -4.11
CA GLU A 113 0.48 12.01 -4.85
C GLU A 113 0.33 10.76 -3.96
N VAL A 114 1.31 10.43 -3.12
CA VAL A 114 1.16 9.36 -2.11
C VAL A 114 0.05 9.66 -1.12
N ALA A 115 -0.04 10.90 -0.61
CA ALA A 115 -1.09 11.31 0.32
C ALA A 115 -2.49 11.22 -0.33
N ARG A 116 -2.59 11.58 -1.62
CA ARG A 116 -3.80 11.41 -2.41
C ARG A 116 -4.20 9.94 -2.54
N TRP A 117 -3.28 9.06 -2.93
CA TRP A 117 -3.56 7.61 -3.00
C TRP A 117 -3.86 6.97 -1.65
N TYR A 118 -3.38 7.55 -0.55
CA TYR A 118 -3.82 7.17 0.79
C TYR A 118 -5.27 7.60 1.07
N ALA A 119 -5.66 8.82 0.68
CA ALA A 119 -6.97 9.39 0.98
C ALA A 119 -8.12 8.83 0.12
N LEU A 120 -7.86 8.61 -1.17
CA LEU A 120 -8.90 8.25 -2.15
C LEU A 120 -9.69 6.96 -1.81
N PRO A 121 -9.06 5.84 -1.39
CA PRO A 121 -9.81 4.65 -0.98
C PRO A 121 -10.74 4.92 0.22
N MET A 122 -10.27 5.69 1.22
CA MET A 122 -11.09 6.05 2.38
C MET A 122 -12.29 6.91 1.98
N ARG A 123 -12.11 7.87 1.07
CA ARG A 123 -13.23 8.68 0.53
C ARG A 123 -14.24 7.81 -0.19
N MET A 124 -13.76 6.91 -1.06
CA MET A 124 -14.63 6.02 -1.83
C MET A 124 -15.43 5.08 -0.93
N GLN A 125 -14.85 4.67 0.21
CA GLN A 125 -15.49 3.80 1.20
C GLN A 125 -16.31 4.55 2.25
N GLY A 126 -16.48 5.88 2.13
CA GLY A 126 -17.26 6.70 3.07
C GLY A 126 -16.60 6.86 4.45
N GLN A 127 -15.28 6.67 4.56
CA GLN A 127 -14.53 6.76 5.81
C GLN A 127 -14.05 8.20 6.13
N ASP A 128 -14.85 9.22 5.80
CA ASP A 128 -14.46 10.63 5.89
C ASP A 128 -14.03 11.05 7.30
N SER A 129 -14.70 10.52 8.34
CA SER A 129 -14.34 10.81 9.73
C SER A 129 -12.99 10.23 10.14
N ALA A 130 -12.63 9.05 9.63
CA ALA A 130 -11.33 8.45 9.89
C ALA A 130 -10.22 9.22 9.15
N LEU A 131 -10.49 9.59 7.91
CA LEU A 131 -9.61 10.44 7.11
C LEU A 131 -9.37 11.79 7.80
N ALA A 132 -10.42 12.50 8.22
CA ALA A 132 -10.31 13.81 8.87
C ALA A 132 -9.44 13.77 10.15
N ARG A 133 -9.52 12.68 10.93
CA ARG A 133 -8.70 12.50 12.14
C ARG A 133 -7.25 12.15 11.85
N GLY A 134 -7.00 11.39 10.79
CA GLY A 134 -5.69 10.76 10.53
C GLY A 134 -4.87 11.37 9.39
N PHE A 135 -5.47 12.18 8.54
CA PHE A 135 -4.84 12.66 7.31
C PHE A 135 -3.64 13.56 7.59
N GLY A 136 -3.80 14.59 8.44
CA GLY A 136 -2.71 15.49 8.79
C GLY A 136 -1.52 14.76 9.41
N VAL A 137 -1.76 13.84 10.35
CA VAL A 137 -0.71 12.99 10.94
C VAL A 137 -0.01 12.13 9.89
N THR A 138 -0.78 11.60 8.94
CA THR A 138 -0.21 10.82 7.84
C THR A 138 0.66 11.69 6.94
N VAL A 139 0.17 12.86 6.49
CA VAL A 139 0.96 13.80 5.70
C VAL A 139 2.23 14.21 6.42
N GLN A 140 2.18 14.53 7.71
CA GLN A 140 3.39 14.83 8.49
C GLN A 140 4.41 13.69 8.44
N ALA A 141 3.97 12.44 8.61
CA ALA A 141 4.85 11.28 8.56
C ALA A 141 5.47 11.04 7.16
N LEU A 142 4.67 11.22 6.09
CA LEU A 142 5.14 11.08 4.71
C LEU A 142 6.10 12.22 4.33
N SER A 143 5.78 13.46 4.72
CA SER A 143 6.62 14.64 4.51
C SER A 143 7.96 14.53 5.22
N ALA A 144 7.96 14.01 6.45
CA ALA A 144 9.20 13.75 7.19
C ALA A 144 10.11 12.74 6.46
N ALA A 145 9.55 11.68 5.87
CA ALA A 145 10.32 10.70 5.11
C ALA A 145 11.03 11.31 3.89
N CYS A 146 10.44 12.36 3.30
CA CYS A 146 11.00 13.07 2.14
C CYS A 146 11.66 14.41 2.49
N SER A 147 11.76 14.76 3.78
CA SER A 147 12.31 16.05 4.24
C SER A 147 11.70 17.26 3.51
N VAL A 148 10.37 17.32 3.46
CA VAL A 148 9.59 18.43 2.91
C VAL A 148 8.65 19.02 3.96
N ASP A 149 8.23 20.27 3.75
CA ASP A 149 7.25 20.93 4.60
C ASP A 149 5.84 20.31 4.40
N PRO A 150 5.19 19.77 5.44
CA PRO A 150 3.84 19.23 5.35
C PRO A 150 2.78 20.27 4.95
N GLU A 151 2.96 21.55 5.26
CA GLU A 151 1.99 22.59 4.88
C GLU A 151 1.95 22.79 3.37
N LEU A 152 3.11 22.70 2.70
CA LEU A 152 3.18 22.71 1.23
C LEU A 152 2.48 21.50 0.61
N VAL A 153 2.48 20.35 1.27
CA VAL A 153 1.75 19.17 0.80
C VAL A 153 0.25 19.38 0.97
N LEU A 154 -0.19 19.83 2.15
CA LEU A 154 -1.60 20.00 2.49
C LEU A 154 -2.29 21.08 1.65
N ALA A 155 -1.58 22.13 1.26
CA ALA A 155 -2.16 23.26 0.51
C ALA A 155 -2.81 22.86 -0.83
N ASP A 156 -2.25 21.86 -1.53
CA ASP A 156 -2.65 21.51 -2.91
C ASP A 156 -2.99 20.01 -3.07
N VAL A 157 -3.18 19.26 -1.99
CA VAL A 157 -3.51 17.83 -2.11
C VAL A 157 -4.99 17.65 -2.46
N ASP A 158 -5.25 17.26 -3.71
CA ASP A 158 -6.59 16.93 -4.18
C ASP A 158 -7.01 15.53 -3.70
N ILE A 159 -7.81 15.51 -2.64
CA ILE A 159 -8.41 14.30 -2.06
C ILE A 159 -9.90 14.16 -2.41
N GLU A 160 -10.42 14.96 -3.33
CA GLU A 160 -11.79 14.80 -3.79
C GLU A 160 -11.87 13.62 -4.77
N LEU A 161 -12.94 12.83 -4.67
CA LEU A 161 -13.21 11.85 -5.71
C LEU A 161 -13.53 12.62 -6.98
N PRO A 162 -13.03 12.19 -8.16
CA PRO A 162 -13.43 12.78 -9.42
C PRO A 162 -14.96 12.80 -9.48
N THR A 163 -15.56 13.97 -9.37
CA THR A 163 -16.99 14.10 -9.66
C THR A 163 -17.11 13.67 -11.10
N ARG A 164 -17.82 12.56 -11.37
CA ARG A 164 -18.20 12.23 -12.76
C ARG A 164 -18.77 13.52 -13.29
N ARG A 165 -18.15 14.11 -14.34
CA ARG A 165 -18.82 15.13 -15.13
C ARG A 165 -20.19 14.53 -15.41
N ARG A 166 -21.24 15.06 -14.79
CA ARG A 166 -22.60 14.78 -15.24
C ARG A 166 -22.58 15.28 -16.67
N ALA A 167 -22.48 14.35 -17.62
CA ALA A 167 -22.72 14.64 -19.01
C ALA A 167 -24.06 15.38 -19.05
N ARG A 168 -24.00 16.66 -19.38
CA ARG A 168 -25.15 17.42 -19.83
C ARG A 168 -25.27 17.21 -21.32
#